data_AF-A0A940BRQ6-F1
#
_entry.id   AF-A0A940BRQ6-F1
#
_cell.length_a   1.000
_cell.length_b   1.000
_cell.length_c   1.000
_cell.angle_alpha   90.00
_cell.angle_beta   90.00
_cell.angle_gamma   90.00
#
_symmetry.space_group_name_H-M   'P 1'
#
loop_
_entity.id
_entity.type
_entity.pdbx_description
1 polymer ?
#
loop_
_entity_poly.entity_id
_entity_poly.type
_entity_poly.pdbx_seq_one_letter_code
_entity_poly.pdbx_strand_id
1 'polypeptide(L)'
;MKIKLISILIAAVMVLSALAGCAGKDGDTDTLPDTDTKTAVTDDTAALTDTESGDTTGADSTAEPVTDEPTGTDPASTAPDTEPETEQTTQTDTEPDTTVPATEPETTPPVTEPETTAPVTTAPETTAPVTTAPETTAPVTTAPVTTAPETTEPVTTAPETTVPETTAPDTGTVDPQPEPPEILKLLPADSGSMSADLARKLLTICTGGNESSNASLLREAGFQIVMSKHYDKAKNDKSHNSAFTVGKLNWNGKNYYAIVIRGTSGGEWYSNFDFAPSHSDDTEYAENFLLAAQDVYLSIKNIVSTDKTAKFIICGHSRGAATANLLGVLLDEVCDPANVYVYTYATPNTVRGEMAKKEYKNIFNFINDNDVVTRMPLKEHGYSRAGTDIKLSTTPSGNALLNNIGTLAQIAPTISAYYTEKHSTEHAGLSDDGMTVYELMCVFASMLASDGASTVDLDAISPDSDLYPFVSLINGQGSDLTLILVGVEHLPTRYQSLMKKLK
;
A
#
# COMPACT_ATOMS: atom_id res chain seq x y z
N MET A 1 4.59 -32.42 7.13
CA MET A 1 3.77 -32.24 5.92
C MET A 1 3.60 -30.76 5.57
N LYS A 2 2.93 -29.93 6.39
CA LYS A 2 2.68 -28.49 6.15
C LYS A 2 3.83 -27.68 5.49
N ILE A 3 5.06 -27.78 5.99
CA ILE A 3 6.22 -27.01 5.47
C ILE A 3 6.48 -27.24 3.95
N LYS A 4 6.24 -28.46 3.43
CA LYS A 4 6.33 -28.71 1.97
C LYS A 4 5.24 -27.97 1.20
N LEU A 5 4.02 -27.91 1.74
CA LEU A 5 2.90 -27.23 1.09
C LEU A 5 3.12 -25.71 1.02
N ILE A 6 3.62 -25.10 2.10
CA ILE A 6 3.98 -23.66 2.14
C ILE A 6 5.12 -23.37 1.14
N SER A 7 6.13 -24.24 1.06
CA SER A 7 7.23 -24.11 0.09
C SER A 7 6.73 -24.20 -1.36
N ILE A 8 5.73 -25.05 -1.61
CA ILE A 8 5.09 -25.19 -2.92
C ILE A 8 4.19 -23.99 -3.24
N LEU A 9 3.44 -23.46 -2.27
CA LEU A 9 2.55 -22.31 -2.49
C LEU A 9 3.35 -21.05 -2.84
N ILE A 10 4.42 -20.76 -2.10
CA ILE A 10 5.33 -19.64 -2.39
C ILE A 10 6.00 -19.83 -3.77
N ALA A 11 6.44 -21.05 -4.10
CA ALA A 11 7.04 -21.33 -5.41
C ALA A 11 6.04 -21.24 -6.58
N ALA A 12 4.79 -21.67 -6.38
CA ALA A 12 3.75 -21.62 -7.40
C ALA A 12 3.37 -20.18 -7.75
N VAL A 13 3.20 -19.32 -6.73
CA VAL A 13 2.96 -17.87 -6.95
C VAL A 13 4.13 -17.24 -7.70
N MET A 14 5.38 -17.51 -7.31
CA MET A 14 6.56 -17.02 -8.04
C MET A 14 6.61 -17.45 -9.52
N VAL A 15 6.15 -18.66 -9.85
CA VAL A 15 6.12 -19.14 -11.24
C VAL A 15 5.08 -18.40 -12.07
N LEU A 16 3.90 -18.08 -11.52
CA LEU A 16 2.92 -17.23 -12.20
C LEU A 16 3.47 -15.80 -12.40
N SER A 17 4.05 -15.19 -11.36
CA SER A 17 4.66 -13.85 -11.46
C SER A 17 5.78 -13.78 -12.50
N ALA A 18 6.60 -14.83 -12.62
CA ALA A 18 7.66 -14.90 -13.62
C ALA A 18 7.12 -15.01 -15.06
N LEU A 19 6.03 -15.75 -15.27
CA LEU A 19 5.41 -15.91 -16.60
C LEU A 19 4.75 -14.61 -17.09
N ALA A 20 4.10 -13.85 -16.21
CA ALA A 20 3.56 -12.53 -16.54
C ALA A 20 4.66 -11.53 -16.97
N GLY A 21 5.84 -11.59 -16.33
CA GLY A 21 6.97 -10.69 -16.61
C GLY A 21 7.72 -10.96 -17.93
N CYS A 22 7.43 -12.04 -18.66
CA CYS A 22 8.12 -12.37 -19.91
C CYS A 22 7.42 -11.85 -21.19
N ALA A 23 6.18 -11.35 -21.09
CA ALA A 23 5.39 -10.92 -22.24
C ALA A 23 5.68 -9.46 -22.66
N GLY A 24 6.89 -9.19 -23.18
CA GLY A 24 7.15 -7.91 -23.89
C GLY A 24 8.55 -7.31 -23.76
N LYS A 25 9.59 -7.96 -24.34
CA LYS A 25 10.87 -7.32 -24.68
C LYS A 25 11.48 -7.90 -25.95
N ASP A 26 11.15 -7.33 -27.09
CA ASP A 26 11.87 -7.49 -28.37
C ASP A 26 12.18 -6.09 -28.93
N GLY A 27 13.43 -5.86 -29.35
CA GLY A 27 13.95 -4.56 -29.79
C GLY A 27 14.33 -3.60 -28.64
N ASP A 28 15.38 -2.79 -28.75
CA ASP A 28 16.48 -2.77 -29.74
C ASP A 28 17.76 -2.26 -29.05
N THR A 29 18.92 -2.34 -29.72
CA THR A 29 20.24 -2.16 -29.11
C THR A 29 20.87 -0.77 -29.25
N ASP A 30 21.72 -0.46 -28.26
CA ASP A 30 23.06 0.15 -28.40
C ASP A 30 23.30 1.60 -27.87
N THR A 31 24.56 1.84 -27.51
CA THR A 31 25.24 3.10 -27.14
C THR A 31 24.96 3.73 -25.76
N LEU A 32 25.98 3.67 -24.89
CA LEU A 32 26.24 4.63 -23.80
C LEU A 32 27.13 5.77 -24.31
N PRO A 33 27.18 6.91 -23.59
CA PRO A 33 28.49 7.41 -23.17
C PRO A 33 28.55 7.90 -21.72
N ASP A 34 29.74 7.84 -21.12
CA ASP A 34 30.07 8.46 -19.83
C ASP A 34 30.05 10.00 -19.90
N THR A 35 29.86 10.67 -18.75
CA THR A 35 30.58 11.94 -18.45
C THR A 35 30.64 12.22 -16.94
N ASP A 36 31.67 12.97 -16.55
CA ASP A 36 32.13 13.09 -15.15
C ASP A 36 31.24 13.88 -14.18
N THR A 37 31.45 13.58 -12.90
CA THR A 37 30.97 14.33 -11.73
C THR A 37 31.32 15.81 -11.78
N LYS A 38 30.40 16.67 -11.32
CA LYS A 38 30.79 17.89 -10.59
C LYS A 38 29.82 18.24 -9.47
N THR A 39 30.39 18.51 -8.29
CA THR A 39 29.67 18.86 -7.06
C THR A 39 29.06 20.26 -7.13
N ALA A 40 27.84 20.39 -6.62
CA ALA A 40 27.26 21.63 -6.14
C ALA A 40 26.66 21.38 -4.75
N VAL A 41 26.92 22.27 -3.80
CA VAL A 41 26.40 22.20 -2.43
C VAL A 41 25.46 23.37 -2.21
N THR A 42 24.24 23.08 -1.78
CA THR A 42 23.33 24.02 -1.12
C THR A 42 22.54 23.24 -0.07
N ASP A 43 22.79 23.52 1.21
CA ASP A 43 21.72 23.45 2.20
C ASP A 43 20.62 24.44 1.78
N ASP A 44 19.37 24.18 2.15
CA ASP A 44 18.64 25.17 2.94
C ASP A 44 17.53 24.54 3.79
N THR A 45 17.10 25.24 4.83
CA THR A 45 16.24 24.70 5.89
C THR A 45 14.95 25.49 6.11
N ALA A 46 13.84 24.73 6.20
CA ALA A 46 12.69 24.93 7.09
C ALA A 46 12.05 26.32 7.31
N ALA A 47 10.74 26.36 7.02
CA ALA A 47 9.66 26.97 7.81
C ALA A 47 9.42 28.51 7.71
N LEU A 48 8.52 28.99 8.59
CA LEU A 48 7.75 30.25 8.63
C LEU A 48 6.45 30.19 7.77
N THR A 49 5.20 30.10 8.28
CA THR A 49 4.42 30.70 9.41
C THR A 49 3.59 31.94 9.03
N ASP A 50 2.41 32.05 9.66
CA ASP A 50 1.42 33.14 9.60
C ASP A 50 2.05 34.54 9.88
N THR A 51 1.45 35.70 9.56
CA THR A 51 0.09 36.19 9.88
C THR A 51 -0.36 37.42 9.07
N GLU A 52 -1.68 37.69 9.04
CA GLU A 52 -2.38 39.02 9.08
C GLU A 52 -2.05 40.09 7.99
N SER A 53 -3.02 40.57 7.20
CA SER A 53 -4.11 41.53 7.53
C SER A 53 -3.65 43.00 7.67
N GLY A 54 -4.12 43.88 6.77
CA GLY A 54 -3.88 45.34 6.78
C GLY A 54 -4.73 46.07 5.72
N ASP A 55 -5.35 47.20 6.09
CA ASP A 55 -6.59 47.71 5.46
C ASP A 55 -6.44 49.06 4.70
N THR A 56 -7.45 49.39 3.88
CA THR A 56 -7.93 50.74 3.49
C THR A 56 -7.18 51.72 2.53
N THR A 57 -7.94 52.12 1.48
CA THR A 57 -8.20 53.50 0.95
C THR A 57 -7.27 54.26 -0.02
N GLY A 58 -7.82 54.54 -1.21
CA GLY A 58 -7.81 55.85 -1.93
C GLY A 58 -6.57 56.23 -2.77
N ALA A 59 -6.63 57.18 -3.74
CA ALA A 59 -7.76 57.77 -4.49
C ALA A 59 -7.24 58.70 -5.64
N ASP A 60 -8.10 58.96 -6.65
CA ASP A 60 -8.08 60.09 -7.61
C ASP A 60 -7.19 60.03 -8.89
N SER A 61 -7.45 61.00 -9.78
CA SER A 61 -7.36 61.05 -11.25
C SER A 61 -6.03 61.63 -11.80
N THR A 62 -5.72 61.73 -13.10
CA THR A 62 -6.46 61.98 -14.37
C THR A 62 -5.76 61.25 -15.56
N ALA A 63 -6.13 61.30 -16.86
CA ALA A 63 -7.03 62.17 -17.64
C ALA A 63 -7.57 61.48 -18.92
N GLU A 64 -8.41 62.20 -19.69
CA GLU A 64 -8.88 61.92 -21.06
C GLU A 64 -8.84 63.27 -21.87
N PRO A 65 -9.12 63.39 -23.20
CA PRO A 65 -10.51 63.23 -23.72
C PRO A 65 -10.72 62.92 -25.24
N VAL A 66 -11.99 62.81 -25.67
CA VAL A 66 -12.58 63.27 -26.98
C VAL A 66 -12.20 62.48 -28.27
N THR A 67 -13.09 62.08 -29.20
CA THR A 67 -14.57 61.92 -29.37
C THR A 67 -14.78 60.92 -30.55
N ASP A 68 -15.94 60.56 -31.16
CA ASP A 68 -17.34 61.07 -31.26
C ASP A 68 -18.34 59.91 -31.45
N GLU A 69 -19.62 60.16 -31.16
CA GLU A 69 -20.80 59.48 -31.71
C GLU A 69 -21.79 60.58 -32.19
N PRO A 70 -22.80 60.30 -33.06
CA PRO A 70 -24.15 60.21 -32.48
C PRO A 70 -25.21 59.38 -33.27
N THR A 71 -26.06 58.64 -32.53
CA THR A 71 -27.53 58.42 -32.72
C THR A 71 -28.08 57.85 -34.05
N GLY A 72 -29.23 57.15 -34.11
CA GLY A 72 -30.16 56.68 -33.08
C GLY A 72 -31.63 57.06 -33.36
N THR A 73 -32.53 56.09 -33.62
CA THR A 73 -34.01 56.25 -33.51
C THR A 73 -34.77 54.92 -33.61
N ASP A 74 -35.93 54.87 -32.93
CA ASP A 74 -36.99 53.84 -32.88
C ASP A 74 -38.35 54.63 -32.88
N PRO A 75 -39.59 54.09 -32.81
CA PRO A 75 -40.11 52.71 -32.89
C PRO A 75 -41.34 52.54 -33.85
N ALA A 76 -41.94 51.33 -33.91
CA ALA A 76 -43.38 51.13 -34.22
C ALA A 76 -43.91 49.74 -33.79
N SER A 77 -45.23 49.60 -33.61
CA SER A 77 -45.90 48.35 -33.16
C SER A 77 -47.10 47.98 -34.05
N THR A 78 -47.41 46.69 -34.19
CA THR A 78 -48.79 46.18 -34.47
C THR A 78 -48.95 44.69 -34.17
N ALA A 79 -50.14 44.29 -33.73
CA ALA A 79 -50.65 42.93 -33.46
C ALA A 79 -52.20 43.03 -33.32
N PRO A 80 -52.98 41.98 -33.00
CA PRO A 80 -52.78 40.51 -33.08
C PRO A 80 -53.90 39.79 -33.90
N ASP A 81 -53.88 38.46 -33.97
CA ASP A 81 -55.05 37.56 -34.24
C ASP A 81 -54.61 36.09 -34.14
N THR A 82 -55.35 35.09 -33.63
CA THR A 82 -56.52 35.05 -32.70
C THR A 82 -56.45 33.72 -31.87
N GLU A 83 -57.43 33.45 -30.99
CA GLU A 83 -57.40 32.47 -29.89
C GLU A 83 -57.48 30.95 -30.22
N PRO A 84 -57.13 30.06 -29.26
CA PRO A 84 -57.23 28.60 -29.36
C PRO A 84 -58.56 28.07 -28.78
N GLU A 85 -58.76 26.74 -28.73
CA GLU A 85 -59.59 26.14 -27.67
C GLU A 85 -59.16 24.71 -27.29
N THR A 86 -59.50 24.31 -26.07
CA THR A 86 -59.26 22.98 -25.46
C THR A 86 -60.58 22.42 -24.94
N GLU A 87 -60.76 21.10 -24.92
CA GLU A 87 -61.62 20.51 -23.88
C GLU A 87 -61.25 19.06 -23.50
N GLN A 88 -61.76 18.64 -22.34
CA GLN A 88 -61.37 17.45 -21.57
C GLN A 88 -62.60 16.86 -20.87
N THR A 89 -62.94 15.58 -21.09
CA THR A 89 -63.96 14.79 -20.34
C THR A 89 -64.00 13.35 -20.92
N THR A 90 -64.39 12.26 -20.24
CA THR A 90 -64.36 11.88 -18.80
C THR A 90 -64.38 10.33 -18.71
N GLN A 91 -64.21 9.77 -17.50
CA GLN A 91 -64.22 8.32 -17.23
C GLN A 91 -65.56 7.62 -17.49
N THR A 92 -65.54 6.30 -17.73
CA THR A 92 -66.48 5.36 -17.09
C THR A 92 -65.96 3.92 -17.12
N ASP A 93 -66.17 3.16 -16.04
CA ASP A 93 -65.78 1.74 -15.92
C ASP A 93 -66.76 0.77 -16.62
N THR A 94 -66.27 -0.38 -17.08
CA THR A 94 -66.97 -1.67 -16.90
C THR A 94 -66.04 -2.87 -17.19
N GLU A 95 -65.79 -3.69 -16.17
CA GLU A 95 -65.61 -5.14 -16.32
C GLU A 95 -67.02 -5.78 -16.36
N PRO A 96 -67.23 -7.00 -16.93
CA PRO A 96 -66.85 -8.19 -16.16
C PRO A 96 -66.56 -9.51 -16.95
N ASP A 97 -65.90 -10.41 -16.23
CA ASP A 97 -66.08 -11.88 -16.18
C ASP A 97 -65.61 -12.87 -17.27
N THR A 98 -65.25 -14.03 -16.72
CA THR A 98 -64.69 -15.29 -17.19
C THR A 98 -65.23 -15.95 -18.48
N THR A 99 -64.36 -16.71 -19.17
CA THR A 99 -64.47 -18.20 -19.25
C THR A 99 -63.25 -18.91 -19.86
N VAL A 100 -62.95 -20.11 -19.34
CA VAL A 100 -61.95 -21.14 -19.73
C VAL A 100 -62.61 -22.49 -19.30
N PRO A 101 -62.47 -23.69 -19.94
CA PRO A 101 -61.31 -24.24 -20.68
C PRO A 101 -61.60 -25.16 -21.91
N ALA A 102 -60.52 -25.65 -22.58
CA ALA A 102 -60.27 -27.03 -23.07
C ALA A 102 -59.04 -27.02 -24.04
N THR A 103 -57.89 -27.69 -23.86
CA THR A 103 -57.53 -29.11 -23.64
C THR A 103 -57.11 -29.85 -24.93
N GLU A 104 -55.80 -29.85 -25.20
CA GLU A 104 -54.98 -30.94 -25.81
C GLU A 104 -55.22 -31.38 -27.29
N PRO A 105 -54.30 -32.13 -27.96
CA PRO A 105 -53.17 -32.91 -27.41
C PRO A 105 -51.75 -32.62 -27.93
N GLU A 106 -50.77 -33.27 -27.29
CA GLU A 106 -49.36 -33.31 -27.67
C GLU A 106 -49.08 -34.06 -28.99
N THR A 107 -47.92 -33.80 -29.62
CA THR A 107 -46.97 -34.88 -29.97
C THR A 107 -45.58 -34.32 -30.28
N THR A 108 -44.54 -34.89 -29.69
CA THR A 108 -43.14 -34.51 -29.89
C THR A 108 -42.41 -35.47 -30.84
N PRO A 109 -41.42 -34.99 -31.61
CA PRO A 109 -40.25 -35.78 -31.98
C PRO A 109 -39.14 -35.60 -30.91
N PRO A 110 -38.43 -36.67 -30.50
CA PRO A 110 -37.37 -36.56 -29.50
C PRO A 110 -36.11 -35.92 -30.08
N VAL A 111 -35.53 -34.94 -29.37
CA VAL A 111 -34.17 -34.46 -29.60
C VAL A 111 -33.24 -35.24 -28.69
N THR A 112 -32.47 -36.19 -29.25
CA THR A 112 -31.36 -36.82 -28.54
C THR A 112 -30.16 -35.88 -28.49
N GLU A 113 -29.73 -35.50 -27.29
CA GLU A 113 -28.43 -34.88 -27.08
C GLU A 113 -27.29 -35.85 -27.44
N PRO A 114 -26.16 -35.38 -28.01
CA PRO A 114 -25.01 -36.22 -28.25
C PRO A 114 -24.19 -36.40 -26.95
N GLU A 115 -24.13 -37.62 -26.42
CA GLU A 115 -23.25 -37.93 -25.29
C GLU A 115 -21.78 -37.66 -25.66
N THR A 116 -21.19 -36.65 -25.04
CA THR A 116 -19.79 -36.26 -25.27
C THR A 116 -18.90 -36.97 -24.25
N THR A 117 -18.43 -38.17 -24.61
CA THR A 117 -17.45 -38.91 -23.79
C THR A 117 -16.13 -38.14 -23.73
N ALA A 118 -15.73 -37.73 -22.52
CA ALA A 118 -14.44 -37.06 -22.31
C ALA A 118 -13.24 -37.95 -22.71
N PRO A 119 -12.20 -37.40 -23.35
CA PRO A 119 -11.03 -38.17 -23.76
C PRO A 119 -10.21 -38.62 -22.53
N VAL A 120 -9.88 -39.91 -22.46
CA VAL A 120 -9.02 -40.47 -21.40
C VAL A 120 -7.56 -40.10 -21.68
N THR A 121 -7.08 -39.04 -21.03
CA THR A 121 -5.67 -38.63 -21.07
C THR A 121 -4.82 -39.46 -20.10
N THR A 122 -4.17 -40.50 -20.63
CA THR A 122 -3.07 -41.17 -19.93
C THR A 122 -1.88 -40.22 -19.81
N ALA A 123 -1.46 -39.91 -18.58
CA ALA A 123 -0.26 -39.11 -18.34
C ALA A 123 1.00 -39.84 -18.86
N PRO A 124 1.97 -39.14 -19.47
CA PRO A 124 3.24 -39.74 -19.89
C PRO A 124 4.10 -40.09 -18.67
N GLU A 125 4.80 -41.23 -18.72
CA GLU A 125 5.78 -41.59 -17.69
C GLU A 125 7.08 -40.77 -17.84
N THR A 126 7.20 -39.70 -17.04
CA THR A 126 8.40 -38.87 -17.01
C THR A 126 9.51 -39.55 -16.18
N THR A 127 10.35 -40.35 -16.82
CA THR A 127 11.62 -40.81 -16.21
C THR A 127 12.52 -39.60 -15.91
N ALA A 128 12.93 -39.44 -14.65
CA ALA A 128 13.80 -38.35 -14.24
C ALA A 128 15.19 -38.43 -14.92
N PRO A 129 15.78 -37.30 -15.35
CA PRO A 129 17.11 -37.30 -15.95
C PRO A 129 18.19 -37.64 -14.92
N VAL A 130 19.10 -38.55 -15.27
CA VAL A 130 20.25 -38.91 -14.42
C VAL A 130 21.32 -37.83 -14.55
N THR A 131 21.36 -36.90 -13.59
CA THR A 131 22.43 -35.90 -13.49
C THR A 131 23.69 -36.49 -12.86
N THR A 132 24.69 -36.83 -13.68
CA THR A 132 26.06 -37.06 -13.21
C THR A 132 26.65 -35.75 -12.66
N ALA A 133 27.17 -35.78 -11.43
CA ALA A 133 27.85 -34.62 -10.85
C ALA A 133 29.15 -34.30 -11.63
N PRO A 134 29.51 -33.02 -11.82
CA PRO A 134 30.79 -32.65 -12.39
C PRO A 134 31.94 -32.96 -11.42
N GLU A 135 33.09 -33.41 -11.93
CA GLU A 135 34.28 -33.63 -11.11
C GLU A 135 34.96 -32.30 -10.75
N THR A 136 34.99 -31.97 -9.46
CA THR A 136 35.63 -30.75 -8.96
C THR A 136 37.12 -30.96 -8.72
N THR A 137 37.97 -30.66 -9.70
CA THR A 137 39.43 -30.57 -9.46
C THR A 137 39.74 -29.37 -8.55
N ALA A 138 40.30 -29.65 -7.37
CA ALA A 138 40.66 -28.59 -6.41
C ALA A 138 41.81 -27.71 -6.93
N PRO A 139 41.80 -26.38 -6.67
CA PRO A 139 42.87 -25.49 -7.08
C PRO A 139 44.16 -25.74 -6.28
N VAL A 140 45.30 -25.79 -6.95
CA VAL A 140 46.62 -25.97 -6.32
C VAL A 140 47.03 -24.70 -5.59
N THR A 141 47.07 -24.74 -4.26
CA THR A 141 47.49 -23.60 -3.43
C THR A 141 49.01 -23.61 -3.23
N THR A 142 49.73 -22.67 -3.83
CA THR A 142 51.14 -22.40 -3.50
C THR A 142 51.23 -21.58 -2.21
N ALA A 143 51.90 -22.09 -1.18
CA ALA A 143 52.07 -21.37 0.08
C ALA A 143 52.99 -20.14 -0.08
N PRO A 144 52.70 -19.01 0.58
CA PRO A 144 53.58 -17.84 0.58
C PRO A 144 54.85 -18.10 1.39
N VAL A 145 55.98 -17.55 0.93
CA VAL A 145 57.27 -17.65 1.63
C VAL A 145 57.32 -16.62 2.76
N THR A 146 57.33 -17.07 4.00
CA THR A 146 57.53 -16.23 5.18
C THR A 146 59.02 -15.98 5.43
N THR A 147 59.47 -14.73 5.33
CA THR A 147 60.70 -14.26 5.98
C THR A 147 60.40 -13.95 7.45
N ALA A 148 61.31 -14.32 8.36
CA ALA A 148 61.19 -13.99 9.78
C ALA A 148 61.66 -12.54 10.03
N PRO A 149 61.00 -11.76 10.91
CA PRO A 149 61.53 -10.48 11.37
C PRO A 149 62.71 -10.71 12.33
N GLU A 150 63.68 -9.79 12.32
CA GLU A 150 64.80 -9.82 13.27
C GLU A 150 64.35 -9.41 14.68
N THR A 151 64.94 -10.05 15.69
CA THR A 151 64.62 -9.81 17.11
C THR A 151 65.64 -8.86 17.73
N THR A 152 65.18 -7.70 18.21
CA THR A 152 65.95 -6.83 19.11
C THR A 152 65.51 -7.05 20.56
N GLU A 153 66.48 -7.22 21.46
CA GLU A 153 66.21 -7.47 22.89
C GLU A 153 65.70 -6.20 23.60
N PRO A 154 64.67 -6.28 24.47
CA PRO A 154 64.19 -5.15 25.25
C PRO A 154 65.12 -4.86 26.43
N VAL A 155 65.63 -3.63 26.53
CA VAL A 155 66.43 -3.16 27.67
C VAL A 155 65.57 -3.11 28.94
N THR A 156 65.97 -3.85 29.97
CA THR A 156 65.22 -3.94 31.23
C THR A 156 65.55 -2.79 32.17
N THR A 157 64.60 -1.89 32.42
CA THR A 157 64.62 -1.00 33.61
C THR A 157 63.84 -1.63 34.75
N ALA A 158 64.38 -1.55 35.97
CA ALA A 158 63.71 -2.08 37.16
C ALA A 158 62.57 -1.15 37.62
N PRO A 159 61.41 -1.68 38.05
CA PRO A 159 60.34 -0.87 38.61
C PRO A 159 60.67 -0.41 40.04
N GLU A 160 60.38 0.85 40.36
CA GLU A 160 60.48 1.34 41.74
C GLU A 160 59.37 0.73 42.63
N THR A 161 59.72 0.38 43.86
CA THR A 161 58.80 -0.27 44.80
C THR A 161 58.00 0.77 45.58
N THR A 162 56.74 0.99 45.20
CA THR A 162 55.77 1.71 46.03
C THR A 162 55.05 0.74 46.97
N VAL A 163 54.86 1.14 48.23
CA VAL A 163 54.14 0.36 49.24
C VAL A 163 52.65 0.64 49.11
N PRO A 164 51.76 -0.38 49.04
CA PRO A 164 50.32 -0.14 48.98
C PRO A 164 49.78 0.35 50.32
N GLU A 165 49.09 1.49 50.33
CA GLU A 165 48.26 1.89 51.47
C GLU A 165 47.08 0.93 51.62
N THR A 166 46.75 0.57 52.86
CA THR A 166 45.67 -0.38 53.15
C THR A 166 44.34 0.36 53.31
N THR A 167 43.57 0.48 52.24
CA THR A 167 42.16 0.85 52.31
C THR A 167 41.31 -0.34 52.79
N ALA A 168 40.26 -0.04 53.57
CA ALA A 168 39.32 -1.05 54.07
C ALA A 168 38.42 -1.59 52.94
N PRO A 169 37.80 -2.78 53.09
CA PRO A 169 36.91 -3.32 52.09
C PRO A 169 35.70 -2.41 51.87
N ASP A 170 35.50 -1.96 50.64
CA ASP A 170 34.28 -1.27 50.26
C ASP A 170 33.10 -2.25 50.33
N THR A 171 31.99 -1.82 50.92
CA THR A 171 30.79 -2.65 51.06
C THR A 171 30.05 -2.66 49.73
N GLY A 172 30.48 -3.57 48.86
CA GLY A 172 30.11 -3.62 47.44
C GLY A 172 28.67 -3.24 47.14
N THR A 173 28.52 -2.06 46.54
CA THR A 173 27.33 -1.74 45.76
C THR A 173 27.16 -2.82 44.71
N VAL A 174 26.07 -3.58 44.78
CA VAL A 174 25.67 -4.47 43.67
C VAL A 174 25.47 -3.56 42.46
N ASP A 175 26.22 -3.80 41.38
CA ASP A 175 26.02 -3.08 40.11
C ASP A 175 24.53 -3.15 39.75
N PRO A 176 23.85 -2.01 39.54
CA PRO A 176 22.45 -2.03 39.18
C PRO A 176 22.31 -2.77 37.85
N GLN A 177 21.61 -3.91 37.89
CA GLN A 177 21.29 -4.71 36.70
C GLN A 177 20.80 -3.77 35.60
N PRO A 178 21.40 -3.77 34.40
CA PRO A 178 21.13 -2.74 33.42
C PRO A 178 19.64 -2.72 33.06
N GLU A 179 19.06 -1.53 33.01
CA GLU A 179 17.66 -1.31 32.70
C GLU A 179 17.34 -1.74 31.25
N PRO A 180 16.20 -2.41 30.99
CA PRO A 180 15.83 -2.79 29.63
C PRO A 180 15.60 -1.55 28.75
N PRO A 181 16.02 -1.57 27.46
CA PRO A 181 15.73 -0.49 26.52
C PRO A 181 14.23 -0.16 26.49
N GLU A 182 13.89 1.12 26.45
CA GLU A 182 12.52 1.61 26.64
C GLU A 182 11.48 0.92 25.73
N ILE A 183 11.83 0.60 24.48
CA ILE A 183 10.94 -0.12 23.56
C ILE A 183 10.51 -1.51 24.09
N LEU A 184 11.35 -2.18 24.89
CA LEU A 184 11.06 -3.45 25.53
C LEU A 184 10.23 -3.29 26.82
N LYS A 185 10.27 -2.12 27.48
CA LYS A 185 9.35 -1.78 28.58
C LYS A 185 7.92 -1.57 28.08
N LEU A 186 7.77 -1.07 26.85
CA LEU A 186 6.46 -0.88 26.20
C LEU A 186 5.89 -2.18 25.60
N LEU A 187 6.72 -3.22 25.41
CA LEU A 187 6.34 -4.47 24.75
C LEU A 187 5.48 -5.35 25.68
N PRO A 188 4.23 -5.69 25.32
CA PRO A 188 3.40 -6.54 26.16
C PRO A 188 3.94 -7.97 26.22
N ALA A 189 3.72 -8.65 27.35
CA ALA A 189 4.27 -9.99 27.61
C ALA A 189 3.76 -11.04 26.61
N ASP A 190 2.47 -10.92 26.28
CA ASP A 190 1.78 -11.63 25.20
C ASP A 190 1.61 -10.71 23.98
N SER A 191 1.70 -11.26 22.76
CA SER A 191 1.52 -10.49 21.52
C SER A 191 0.05 -10.29 21.14
N GLY A 192 -0.86 -11.14 21.64
CA GLY A 192 -2.31 -10.96 21.54
C GLY A 192 -2.87 -9.81 22.41
N SER A 193 -2.00 -9.08 23.10
CA SER A 193 -2.34 -7.93 23.94
C SER A 193 -1.83 -6.62 23.30
N MET A 194 -2.71 -5.64 23.15
CA MET A 194 -2.38 -4.34 22.56
C MET A 194 -1.80 -3.38 23.60
N SER A 195 -0.65 -2.75 23.30
CA SER A 195 0.00 -1.72 24.12
C SER A 195 -0.12 -0.35 23.45
N ALA A 196 -0.88 0.55 24.06
CA ALA A 196 -1.17 1.88 23.49
C ALA A 196 0.09 2.77 23.38
N ASP A 197 1.04 2.65 24.31
CA ASP A 197 2.30 3.40 24.26
C ASP A 197 3.30 2.79 23.27
N LEU A 198 3.35 1.46 23.14
CA LEU A 198 4.08 0.83 22.04
C LEU A 198 3.52 1.29 20.70
N ALA A 199 2.19 1.33 20.54
CA ALA A 199 1.54 1.80 19.33
C ALA A 199 1.92 3.27 19.03
N ARG A 200 1.89 4.15 20.03
CA ARG A 200 2.33 5.55 19.88
C ARG A 200 3.80 5.65 19.42
N LYS A 201 4.71 4.88 20.03
CA LYS A 201 6.15 4.88 19.66
C LYS A 201 6.41 4.25 18.28
N LEU A 202 5.72 3.16 17.94
CA LEU A 202 5.87 2.46 16.66
C LEU A 202 5.31 3.28 15.49
N LEU A 203 4.22 4.03 15.66
CA LEU A 203 3.73 4.98 14.66
C LEU A 203 4.82 5.99 14.29
N THR A 204 5.42 6.66 15.29
CA THR A 204 6.53 7.60 15.06
C THR A 204 7.70 6.95 14.31
N ILE A 205 8.05 5.70 14.66
CA ILE A 205 9.15 4.97 14.01
C ILE A 205 8.85 4.65 12.53
N CYS A 206 7.65 4.16 12.19
CA CYS A 206 7.34 3.85 10.77
C CYS A 206 7.05 5.08 9.90
N THR A 207 6.78 6.24 10.50
CA THR A 207 6.53 7.50 9.77
C THR A 207 7.77 8.37 9.59
N GLY A 208 8.98 7.84 9.78
CA GLY A 208 10.24 8.53 9.47
C GLY A 208 10.46 8.80 7.97
N GLY A 209 9.76 8.10 7.08
CA GLY A 209 9.61 8.44 5.66
C GLY A 209 10.80 8.13 4.74
N ASN A 210 12.03 8.07 5.25
CA ASN A 210 13.24 7.72 4.49
C ASN A 210 14.16 6.80 5.31
N GLU A 211 15.20 6.24 4.66
CA GLU A 211 16.13 5.31 5.31
C GLU A 211 16.82 5.92 6.52
N SER A 212 17.47 7.07 6.34
CA SER A 212 18.25 7.74 7.39
C SER A 212 17.40 8.03 8.63
N SER A 213 16.16 8.47 8.43
CA SER A 213 15.19 8.72 9.51
C SER A 213 14.72 7.44 10.20
N ASN A 214 14.25 6.42 9.45
CA ASN A 214 13.82 5.14 10.03
C ASN A 214 14.97 4.44 10.78
N ALA A 215 16.18 4.46 10.21
CA ALA A 215 17.39 3.91 10.82
C ALA A 215 17.81 4.68 12.09
N SER A 216 17.60 6.00 12.16
CA SER A 216 17.93 6.79 13.35
C SER A 216 16.90 6.55 14.47
N LEU A 217 15.61 6.57 14.15
CA LEU A 217 14.52 6.26 15.09
C LEU A 217 14.61 4.83 15.66
N LEU A 218 15.15 3.88 14.88
CA LEU A 218 15.47 2.53 15.35
C LEU A 218 16.70 2.49 16.28
N ARG A 219 17.76 3.26 15.99
CA ARG A 219 18.93 3.37 16.88
C ARG A 219 18.56 4.04 18.21
N GLU A 220 17.72 5.07 18.19
CA GLU A 220 17.13 5.69 19.39
C GLU A 220 16.29 4.71 20.22
N ALA A 221 15.63 3.75 19.57
CA ALA A 221 14.92 2.66 20.23
C ALA A 221 15.84 1.50 20.68
N GLY A 222 17.17 1.62 20.51
CA GLY A 222 18.17 0.65 20.94
C GLY A 222 18.52 -0.44 19.93
N PHE A 223 18.00 -0.39 18.69
CA PHE A 223 18.31 -1.40 17.67
C PHE A 223 19.55 -1.06 16.85
N GLN A 224 20.41 -2.04 16.64
CA GLN A 224 21.46 -2.01 15.62
C GLN A 224 20.84 -2.33 14.25
N ILE A 225 21.12 -1.55 13.22
CA ILE A 225 20.56 -1.78 11.89
C ILE A 225 21.21 -3.00 11.23
N VAL A 226 20.39 -3.93 10.75
CA VAL A 226 20.80 -5.17 10.07
C VAL A 226 20.78 -4.98 8.55
N MET A 227 19.74 -4.33 8.04
CA MET A 227 19.59 -4.00 6.62
C MET A 227 18.53 -2.92 6.41
N SER A 228 18.63 -2.24 5.28
CA SER A 228 17.54 -1.47 4.64
C SER A 228 17.41 -1.93 3.19
N LYS A 229 16.23 -1.75 2.58
CA LYS A 229 16.01 -2.03 1.15
C LYS A 229 14.96 -1.09 0.53
N HIS A 230 15.02 -0.98 -0.81
CA HIS A 230 14.05 -0.34 -1.70
C HIS A 230 13.73 1.14 -1.43
N TYR A 231 14.58 1.85 -0.69
CA TYR A 231 14.41 3.30 -0.49
C TYR A 231 14.70 4.10 -1.78
N ASP A 232 15.78 3.76 -2.49
CA ASP A 232 16.24 4.41 -3.73
C ASP A 232 15.46 3.96 -4.98
N LYS A 233 14.16 3.76 -4.84
CA LYS A 233 13.29 3.25 -5.91
C LYS A 233 12.99 4.33 -6.95
N ALA A 234 13.14 3.99 -8.23
CA ALA A 234 12.89 4.92 -9.34
C ALA A 234 11.40 5.30 -9.47
N LYS A 235 11.10 6.54 -9.88
CA LYS A 235 9.73 7.05 -10.07
C LYS A 235 8.89 6.20 -11.03
N ASN A 236 9.50 5.62 -12.06
CA ASN A 236 8.84 4.74 -13.04
C ASN A 236 8.81 3.25 -12.65
N ASP A 237 9.42 2.85 -11.53
CA ASP A 237 9.37 1.45 -11.07
C ASP A 237 8.03 1.16 -10.37
N LYS A 238 7.17 0.40 -11.05
CA LYS A 238 5.85 -0.01 -10.55
C LYS A 238 5.87 -1.31 -9.72
N SER A 239 7.04 -1.93 -9.50
CA SER A 239 7.17 -3.23 -8.83
C SER A 239 6.47 -3.31 -7.46
N HIS A 240 5.88 -4.46 -7.15
CA HIS A 240 5.13 -4.70 -5.92
C HIS A 240 6.04 -4.99 -4.71
N ASN A 241 6.92 -4.05 -4.37
CA ASN A 241 7.74 -4.04 -3.15
C ASN A 241 7.35 -2.86 -2.24
N SER A 242 8.05 -2.70 -1.13
CA SER A 242 7.94 -1.53 -0.23
C SER A 242 9.30 -1.27 0.40
N ALA A 243 9.69 -0.01 0.61
CA ALA A 243 10.92 0.29 1.34
C ALA A 243 10.83 -0.14 2.82
N PHE A 244 11.89 -0.74 3.37
CA PHE A 244 11.90 -1.20 4.76
C PHE A 244 13.29 -1.19 5.40
N THR A 245 13.33 -1.08 6.73
CA THR A 245 14.54 -1.22 7.55
C THR A 245 14.32 -2.27 8.63
N VAL A 246 15.33 -3.11 8.86
CA VAL A 246 15.35 -4.14 9.92
C VAL A 246 16.38 -3.76 10.97
N GLY A 247 15.93 -3.56 12.21
CA GLY A 247 16.78 -3.38 13.39
C GLY A 247 16.84 -4.65 14.24
N LYS A 248 17.99 -4.93 14.86
CA LYS A 248 18.20 -6.01 15.84
C LYS A 248 18.60 -5.45 17.20
N LEU A 249 17.98 -5.95 18.25
CA LEU A 249 18.34 -5.75 19.65
C LEU A 249 18.53 -7.14 20.29
N ASN A 250 19.57 -7.32 21.11
CA ASN A 250 19.67 -8.48 22.00
C ASN A 250 19.50 -8.00 23.44
N TRP A 251 18.65 -8.69 24.20
CA TRP A 251 18.43 -8.38 25.60
C TRP A 251 18.29 -9.67 26.41
N ASN A 252 19.08 -9.80 27.48
CA ASN A 252 19.16 -11.01 28.32
C ASN A 252 19.28 -12.31 27.48
N GLY A 253 20.08 -12.27 26.41
CA GLY A 253 20.31 -13.38 25.48
C GLY A 253 19.24 -13.55 24.39
N LYS A 254 18.03 -13.02 24.55
CA LYS A 254 16.94 -13.12 23.57
C LYS A 254 17.08 -12.05 22.49
N ASN A 255 16.87 -12.43 21.23
CA ASN A 255 16.88 -11.50 20.10
C ASN A 255 15.49 -10.89 19.85
N TYR A 256 15.49 -9.61 19.52
CA TYR A 256 14.34 -8.81 19.12
C TYR A 256 14.65 -8.17 17.77
N TYR A 257 13.72 -8.27 16.82
CA TYR A 257 13.87 -7.72 15.48
C TYR A 257 12.73 -6.76 15.19
N ALA A 258 13.05 -5.47 15.07
CA ALA A 258 12.11 -4.46 14.59
C ALA A 258 12.12 -4.44 13.06
N ILE A 259 10.95 -4.54 12.43
CA ILE A 259 10.78 -4.51 10.98
C ILE A 259 9.86 -3.34 10.66
N VAL A 260 10.45 -2.29 10.09
CA VAL A 260 9.79 -0.99 9.90
C VAL A 260 9.62 -0.78 8.40
N ILE A 261 8.37 -0.76 7.94
CA ILE A 261 8.04 -0.68 6.50
C ILE A 261 7.43 0.70 6.20
N ARG A 262 7.99 1.39 5.19
CA ARG A 262 7.59 2.72 4.76
C ARG A 262 6.23 2.69 4.06
N GLY A 263 5.49 3.79 4.17
CA GLY A 263 4.42 4.13 3.22
C GLY A 263 4.96 4.45 1.81
N THR A 264 4.07 4.94 0.94
CA THR A 264 4.30 5.15 -0.49
C THR A 264 5.36 6.22 -0.80
N SER A 265 6.16 5.98 -1.85
CA SER A 265 6.90 7.02 -2.58
C SER A 265 7.05 6.69 -4.07
N GLY A 266 6.97 7.71 -4.94
CA GLY A 266 7.15 7.56 -6.39
C GLY A 266 6.21 6.53 -7.02
N GLY A 267 6.77 5.65 -7.86
CA GLY A 267 6.03 4.63 -8.63
C GLY A 267 5.26 3.60 -7.80
N GLU A 268 5.45 3.56 -6.48
CA GLU A 268 4.61 2.78 -5.57
C GLU A 268 3.13 3.22 -5.57
N TRP A 269 2.79 4.44 -6.02
CA TRP A 269 1.40 4.88 -6.15
C TRP A 269 0.59 4.02 -7.13
N TYR A 270 1.12 3.69 -8.32
CA TYR A 270 0.45 2.78 -9.26
C TYR A 270 0.24 1.40 -8.61
N SER A 271 1.28 0.93 -7.92
CA SER A 271 1.29 -0.34 -7.19
C SER A 271 0.34 -0.38 -5.97
N ASN A 272 -0.29 0.73 -5.58
CA ASN A 272 -1.35 0.75 -4.56
C ASN A 272 -2.75 0.46 -5.14
N PHE A 273 -2.98 0.85 -6.39
CA PHE A 273 -4.26 0.63 -7.09
C PHE A 273 -4.28 -0.68 -7.86
N ASP A 274 -3.11 -1.15 -8.31
CA ASP A 274 -2.95 -2.51 -8.83
C ASP A 274 -2.99 -3.55 -7.70
N PHE A 275 -4.17 -3.83 -7.15
CA PHE A 275 -4.34 -4.64 -5.93
C PHE A 275 -4.45 -6.16 -6.15
N ALA A 276 -4.78 -6.58 -7.37
CA ALA A 276 -4.83 -7.99 -7.78
C ALA A 276 -4.34 -8.11 -9.24
N PRO A 277 -3.03 -7.94 -9.52
CA PRO A 277 -2.42 -8.09 -10.85
C PRO A 277 -2.63 -9.45 -11.54
N SER A 278 -3.20 -10.47 -10.88
CA SER A 278 -3.74 -11.67 -11.57
C SER A 278 -5.07 -11.41 -12.31
N HIS A 279 -5.70 -10.27 -12.06
CA HIS A 279 -7.08 -9.89 -12.41
C HIS A 279 -8.14 -10.90 -11.92
N SER A 280 -7.79 -11.75 -10.94
CA SER A 280 -8.59 -12.91 -10.57
C SER A 280 -9.62 -12.63 -9.47
N ASP A 281 -10.88 -12.95 -9.76
CA ASP A 281 -11.97 -12.99 -8.81
C ASP A 281 -11.90 -14.16 -7.80
N ASP A 282 -10.86 -14.99 -7.86
CA ASP A 282 -10.57 -16.10 -6.91
C ASP A 282 -9.41 -15.81 -5.92
N THR A 283 -8.81 -14.61 -5.93
CA THR A 283 -7.72 -14.25 -5.01
C THR A 283 -8.10 -14.41 -3.52
N GLU A 284 -7.12 -14.54 -2.63
CA GLU A 284 -7.35 -14.49 -1.16
C GLU A 284 -6.68 -13.27 -0.49
N TYR A 285 -5.95 -12.47 -1.24
CA TYR A 285 -5.10 -11.38 -0.76
C TYR A 285 -5.18 -10.17 -1.69
N ALA A 286 -4.73 -9.01 -1.19
CA ALA A 286 -4.27 -7.92 -2.04
C ALA A 286 -2.85 -8.31 -2.48
N GLU A 287 -2.71 -8.76 -3.73
CA GLU A 287 -1.53 -9.49 -4.20
C GLU A 287 -0.29 -8.59 -4.26
N ASN A 288 -0.47 -7.31 -4.55
CA ASN A 288 0.59 -6.28 -4.47
C ASN A 288 1.23 -6.19 -3.08
N PHE A 289 0.41 -6.14 -2.03
CA PHE A 289 0.86 -6.06 -0.65
C PHE A 289 1.40 -7.42 -0.17
N LEU A 290 0.87 -8.54 -0.71
CA LEU A 290 1.40 -9.88 -0.47
C LEU A 290 2.80 -10.06 -1.08
N LEU A 291 3.02 -9.64 -2.33
CA LEU A 291 4.32 -9.69 -3.00
C LEU A 291 5.35 -8.84 -2.24
N ALA A 292 4.95 -7.65 -1.78
CA ALA A 292 5.81 -6.81 -0.94
C ALA A 292 6.13 -7.51 0.39
N ALA A 293 5.14 -8.12 1.05
CA ALA A 293 5.35 -8.85 2.31
C ALA A 293 6.24 -10.10 2.12
N GLN A 294 6.14 -10.76 0.96
CA GLN A 294 6.99 -11.89 0.58
C GLN A 294 8.45 -11.45 0.38
N ASP A 295 8.75 -10.31 -0.25
CA ASP A 295 10.12 -9.81 -0.35
C ASP A 295 10.74 -9.50 1.02
N VAL A 296 10.00 -8.85 1.92
CA VAL A 296 10.45 -8.61 3.29
C VAL A 296 10.69 -9.94 4.01
N TYR A 297 9.74 -10.89 3.90
CA TYR A 297 9.86 -12.22 4.48
C TYR A 297 11.10 -12.99 3.98
N LEU A 298 11.33 -13.00 2.66
CA LEU A 298 12.49 -13.65 2.04
C LEU A 298 13.80 -13.01 2.50
N SER A 299 13.81 -11.69 2.66
CA SER A 299 14.96 -10.92 3.17
C SER A 299 15.31 -11.26 4.62
N ILE A 300 14.33 -11.60 5.46
CA ILE A 300 14.53 -12.03 6.86
C ILE A 300 14.52 -13.55 7.06
N LYS A 301 14.32 -14.35 6.01
CA LYS A 301 14.11 -15.81 6.09
C LYS A 301 15.20 -16.55 6.86
N ASN A 302 16.46 -16.12 6.75
CA ASN A 302 17.58 -16.71 7.48
C ASN A 302 17.51 -16.42 8.99
N ILE A 303 17.03 -15.24 9.41
CA ILE A 303 16.78 -14.89 10.81
C ILE A 303 15.68 -15.80 11.36
N VAL A 304 14.54 -15.83 10.66
CA VAL A 304 13.34 -16.64 10.99
C VAL A 304 13.66 -18.15 11.04
N SER A 305 14.67 -18.61 10.30
CA SER A 305 15.09 -20.02 10.29
C SER A 305 16.10 -20.36 11.39
N THR A 306 16.91 -19.39 11.83
CA THR A 306 18.03 -19.62 12.77
C THR A 306 17.62 -19.46 14.23
N ASP A 307 16.79 -18.47 14.57
CA ASP A 307 16.32 -18.24 15.93
C ASP A 307 14.79 -18.33 16.02
N LYS A 308 14.28 -19.50 16.41
CA LYS A 308 12.86 -19.73 16.67
C LYS A 308 12.34 -19.12 17.98
N THR A 309 13.22 -18.49 18.77
CA THR A 309 12.86 -17.76 19.99
C THR A 309 12.90 -16.25 19.80
N ALA A 310 13.32 -15.75 18.65
CA ALA A 310 13.35 -14.32 18.35
C ALA A 310 11.94 -13.70 18.41
N LYS A 311 11.81 -12.49 18.98
CA LYS A 311 10.58 -11.69 18.89
C LYS A 311 10.66 -10.71 17.72
N PHE A 312 9.60 -10.64 16.93
CA PHE A 312 9.46 -9.73 15.79
C PHE A 312 8.47 -8.63 16.13
N ILE A 313 8.87 -7.37 15.95
CA ILE A 313 8.07 -6.17 16.21
C ILE A 313 7.92 -5.45 14.88
N ILE A 314 6.70 -5.43 14.33
CA ILE A 314 6.46 -5.08 12.93
C ILE A 314 5.52 -3.87 12.87
N CYS A 315 5.92 -2.82 12.15
CA CYS A 315 5.06 -1.66 11.96
C CYS A 315 5.20 -1.02 10.57
N GLY A 316 4.12 -0.34 10.18
CA GLY A 316 4.02 0.39 8.91
C GLY A 316 2.79 1.28 8.89
N HIS A 317 2.84 2.33 8.06
CA HIS A 317 1.73 3.24 7.77
C HIS A 317 1.36 3.15 6.28
N SER A 318 0.09 3.33 5.92
CA SER A 318 -0.39 3.32 4.52
C SER A 318 -0.05 2.02 3.77
N ARG A 319 0.55 2.08 2.57
CA ARG A 319 1.14 0.92 1.87
C ARG A 319 1.95 0.00 2.80
N GLY A 320 2.83 0.59 3.61
CA GLY A 320 3.66 -0.16 4.57
C GLY A 320 2.86 -0.84 5.68
N ALA A 321 1.67 -0.32 6.01
CA ALA A 321 0.75 -0.97 6.94
C ALA A 321 0.15 -2.25 6.36
N ALA A 322 -0.23 -2.25 5.07
CA ALA A 322 -0.69 -3.46 4.39
C ALA A 322 0.42 -4.51 4.27
N THR A 323 1.62 -4.09 3.87
CA THR A 323 2.81 -4.96 3.82
C THR A 323 3.15 -5.52 5.21
N ALA A 324 3.05 -4.72 6.28
CA ALA A 324 3.26 -5.16 7.66
C ALA A 324 2.19 -6.16 8.14
N ASN A 325 0.92 -5.90 7.81
CA ASN A 325 -0.22 -6.76 8.13
C ASN A 325 -0.04 -8.16 7.50
N LEU A 326 0.27 -8.22 6.21
CA LEU A 326 0.51 -9.49 5.51
C LEU A 326 1.84 -10.16 5.88
N LEU A 327 2.87 -9.41 6.28
CA LEU A 327 4.09 -9.99 6.85
C LEU A 327 3.81 -10.68 8.19
N GLY A 328 2.88 -10.13 9.00
CA GLY A 328 2.32 -10.81 10.17
C GLY A 328 1.69 -12.15 9.81
N VAL A 329 0.78 -12.15 8.83
CA VAL A 329 0.12 -13.36 8.29
C VAL A 329 1.14 -14.42 7.84
N LEU A 330 2.20 -14.02 7.13
CA LEU A 330 3.26 -14.93 6.67
C LEU A 330 4.12 -15.48 7.81
N LEU A 331 4.39 -14.69 8.86
CA LEU A 331 5.20 -15.12 9.99
C LEU A 331 4.45 -16.06 10.94
N ASP A 332 3.16 -15.87 11.14
CA ASP A 332 2.32 -16.75 11.98
C ASP A 332 2.25 -18.21 11.50
N GLU A 333 2.54 -18.49 10.21
CA GLU A 333 2.63 -19.86 9.67
C GLU A 333 4.00 -20.53 9.89
N VAL A 334 5.03 -19.80 10.33
CA VAL A 334 6.43 -20.27 10.43
C VAL A 334 7.16 -19.93 11.74
N CYS A 335 6.55 -19.09 12.56
CA CYS A 335 6.94 -18.72 13.92
C CYS A 335 5.84 -19.13 14.91
N ASP A 336 6.12 -18.97 16.19
CA ASP A 336 5.06 -18.92 17.22
C ASP A 336 4.45 -17.50 17.22
N PRO A 337 3.13 -17.33 17.00
CA PRO A 337 2.47 -16.02 17.04
C PRO A 337 2.71 -15.24 18.33
N ALA A 338 2.94 -15.93 19.47
CA ALA A 338 3.31 -15.31 20.75
C ALA A 338 4.68 -14.57 20.71
N ASN A 339 5.42 -14.69 19.60
CA ASN A 339 6.65 -13.93 19.34
C ASN A 339 6.55 -12.94 18.17
N VAL A 340 5.39 -12.82 17.50
CA VAL A 340 5.18 -11.87 16.39
C VAL A 340 4.21 -10.79 16.86
N TYR A 341 4.60 -9.51 16.81
CA TYR A 341 3.82 -8.36 17.26
C TYR A 341 3.64 -7.38 16.09
N VAL A 342 2.40 -7.09 15.67
CA VAL A 342 2.15 -6.34 14.43
C VAL A 342 1.21 -5.16 14.70
N TYR A 343 1.71 -3.95 14.44
CA TYR A 343 1.06 -2.68 14.77
C TYR A 343 1.04 -1.80 13.51
N THR A 344 -0.12 -1.66 12.88
CA THR A 344 -0.26 -1.06 11.55
C THR A 344 -1.21 0.14 11.58
N TYR A 345 -0.95 1.18 10.77
CA TYR A 345 -1.67 2.46 10.85
C TYR A 345 -2.18 2.87 9.47
N ALA A 346 -3.41 3.39 9.40
CA ALA A 346 -4.02 3.76 8.11
C ALA A 346 -4.06 2.59 7.12
N THR A 347 -4.39 1.41 7.65
CA THR A 347 -4.14 0.12 6.99
C THR A 347 -5.17 -0.12 5.87
N PRO A 348 -4.75 -0.28 4.59
CA PRO A 348 -5.61 -0.80 3.52
C PRO A 348 -6.24 -2.15 3.89
N ASN A 349 -7.25 -2.59 3.15
CA ASN A 349 -7.67 -4.00 3.19
C ASN A 349 -6.60 -4.89 2.53
N THR A 350 -6.48 -6.13 2.98
CA THR A 350 -5.33 -7.01 2.68
C THR A 350 -5.70 -8.47 2.37
N VAL A 351 -6.89 -8.93 2.79
CA VAL A 351 -7.33 -10.33 2.66
C VAL A 351 -8.79 -10.40 2.21
N ARG A 352 -9.17 -11.51 1.56
CA ARG A 352 -10.55 -11.89 1.21
C ARG A 352 -10.70 -13.42 1.35
N GLY A 353 -11.79 -14.01 0.88
CA GLY A 353 -11.97 -15.48 0.85
C GLY A 353 -11.99 -16.13 2.24
N GLU A 354 -11.28 -17.25 2.42
CA GLU A 354 -11.13 -17.89 3.73
C GLU A 354 -10.13 -17.15 4.63
N MET A 355 -9.12 -16.49 4.03
CA MET A 355 -8.13 -15.70 4.76
C MET A 355 -8.75 -14.54 5.56
N ALA A 356 -9.82 -13.91 5.04
CA ALA A 356 -10.62 -12.91 5.75
C ALA A 356 -11.44 -13.45 6.94
N LYS A 357 -11.54 -14.77 7.11
CA LYS A 357 -12.26 -15.44 8.22
C LYS A 357 -11.32 -15.95 9.32
N LYS A 358 -10.00 -15.96 9.09
CA LYS A 358 -9.01 -16.47 10.04
C LYS A 358 -8.72 -15.43 11.14
N GLU A 359 -8.70 -15.90 12.39
CA GLU A 359 -8.43 -15.07 13.56
C GLU A 359 -6.91 -14.85 13.74
N TYR A 360 -6.49 -13.57 13.84
CA TYR A 360 -5.11 -13.17 14.14
C TYR A 360 -5.09 -12.23 15.34
N LYS A 361 -4.62 -12.72 16.50
CA LYS A 361 -4.75 -11.99 17.78
C LYS A 361 -3.70 -10.90 17.98
N ASN A 362 -2.57 -11.07 17.31
CA ASN A 362 -1.33 -10.33 17.42
C ASN A 362 -1.14 -9.24 16.36
N ILE A 363 -2.17 -9.00 15.54
CA ILE A 363 -2.20 -7.99 14.48
C ILE A 363 -3.24 -6.93 14.84
N PHE A 364 -2.78 -5.69 15.04
CA PHE A 364 -3.61 -4.54 15.42
C PHE A 364 -3.57 -3.46 14.34
N ASN A 365 -4.72 -3.21 13.72
CA ASN A 365 -4.86 -2.22 12.65
C ASN A 365 -5.50 -0.95 13.21
N PHE A 366 -4.70 0.08 13.46
CA PHE A 366 -5.19 1.39 13.88
C PHE A 366 -5.79 2.12 12.68
N ILE A 367 -7.11 2.29 12.68
CA ILE A 367 -7.88 2.86 11.58
C ILE A 367 -8.67 4.10 12.00
N ASN A 368 -8.82 5.02 11.06
CA ASN A 368 -9.71 6.17 11.14
C ASN A 368 -10.90 5.90 10.20
N ASP A 369 -12.14 5.92 10.69
CA ASP A 369 -13.31 5.69 9.81
C ASP A 369 -13.49 6.78 8.73
N ASN A 370 -12.79 7.92 8.86
CA ASN A 370 -12.78 9.01 7.88
C ASN A 370 -11.62 8.92 6.87
N ASP A 371 -10.72 7.93 7.02
CA ASP A 371 -9.60 7.69 6.12
C ASP A 371 -10.00 6.68 5.04
N VAL A 372 -10.08 7.17 3.81
CA VAL A 372 -10.54 6.41 2.64
C VAL A 372 -9.60 5.29 2.21
N VAL A 373 -8.30 5.37 2.54
CA VAL A 373 -7.36 4.29 2.23
C VAL A 373 -7.70 3.04 3.04
N THR A 374 -8.31 3.19 4.22
CA THR A 374 -8.83 2.06 5.02
C THR A 374 -10.09 1.40 4.42
N ARG A 375 -10.63 1.93 3.31
CA ARG A 375 -11.73 1.36 2.53
C ARG A 375 -11.27 0.58 1.30
N MET A 376 -10.00 0.69 0.90
CA MET A 376 -9.45 0.13 -0.34
C MET A 376 -8.49 -1.05 -0.05
N PRO A 377 -8.46 -2.12 -0.89
CA PRO A 377 -9.43 -2.45 -1.94
C PRO A 377 -10.83 -2.66 -1.37
N LEU A 378 -11.85 -2.57 -2.24
CA LEU A 378 -13.25 -2.41 -1.83
C LEU A 378 -13.76 -3.62 -1.04
N LYS A 379 -14.50 -3.36 0.04
CA LYS A 379 -15.12 -4.41 0.86
C LYS A 379 -16.18 -5.19 0.06
N GLU A 380 -16.76 -4.52 -0.92
CA GLU A 380 -17.74 -5.00 -1.88
C GLU A 380 -17.14 -6.11 -2.77
N HIS A 381 -15.84 -6.06 -3.07
CA HIS A 381 -15.06 -7.16 -3.69
C HIS A 381 -14.65 -8.26 -2.69
N GLY A 382 -15.21 -8.26 -1.48
CA GLY A 382 -14.96 -9.22 -0.40
C GLY A 382 -13.77 -8.92 0.50
N TYR A 383 -13.09 -7.78 0.32
CA TYR A 383 -11.86 -7.45 1.07
C TYR A 383 -12.10 -6.99 2.52
N SER A 384 -11.18 -7.38 3.39
CA SER A 384 -11.05 -6.94 4.79
C SER A 384 -9.57 -6.92 5.20
N ARG A 385 -9.27 -6.66 6.47
CA ARG A 385 -7.93 -6.79 7.06
C ARG A 385 -7.82 -8.06 7.88
N ALA A 386 -6.62 -8.66 7.86
CA ALA A 386 -6.26 -9.63 8.90
C ALA A 386 -6.11 -8.90 10.25
N GLY A 387 -6.51 -9.54 11.34
CA GLY A 387 -6.32 -8.99 12.70
C GLY A 387 -7.49 -8.18 13.25
N THR A 388 -7.18 -7.34 14.24
CA THR A 388 -8.16 -6.56 15.02
C THR A 388 -8.09 -5.07 14.64
N ASP A 389 -9.19 -4.53 14.13
CA ASP A 389 -9.32 -3.10 13.81
C ASP A 389 -9.56 -2.26 15.07
N ILE A 390 -8.59 -1.41 15.41
CA ILE A 390 -8.65 -0.43 16.49
C ILE A 390 -9.11 0.92 15.92
N LYS A 391 -10.40 1.21 16.07
CA LYS A 391 -11.02 2.46 15.60
C LYS A 391 -10.60 3.66 16.46
N LEU A 392 -9.90 4.61 15.85
CA LEU A 392 -9.39 5.83 16.48
C LEU A 392 -10.37 7.02 16.41
N SER A 393 -11.34 6.97 15.50
CA SER A 393 -12.44 7.92 15.38
C SER A 393 -13.76 7.17 15.58
N THR A 394 -14.70 7.81 16.28
CA THR A 394 -16.01 7.21 16.65
C THR A 394 -17.18 7.81 15.87
N THR A 395 -16.91 8.82 15.04
CA THR A 395 -17.91 9.56 14.27
C THR A 395 -17.44 9.62 12.82
N PRO A 396 -18.01 8.78 11.94
CA PRO A 396 -17.91 8.99 10.49
C PRO A 396 -18.42 10.40 10.15
N SER A 397 -17.64 11.17 9.42
CA SER A 397 -17.94 12.57 9.11
C SER A 397 -19.05 12.77 8.08
N GLY A 398 -19.57 11.68 7.50
CA GLY A 398 -20.52 11.72 6.39
C GLY A 398 -19.92 12.27 5.09
N ASN A 399 -18.58 12.37 5.01
CA ASN A 399 -17.87 12.91 3.84
C ASN A 399 -18.34 12.24 2.54
N ALA A 400 -18.72 13.06 1.56
CA ALA A 400 -19.12 12.60 0.23
C ALA A 400 -18.11 11.63 -0.39
N LEU A 401 -16.81 11.85 -0.16
CA LEU A 401 -15.74 10.96 -0.64
C LEU A 401 -15.83 9.52 -0.13
N LEU A 402 -16.27 9.31 1.13
CA LEU A 402 -16.47 7.97 1.69
C LEU A 402 -17.68 7.26 1.05
N ASN A 403 -18.73 8.02 0.73
CA ASN A 403 -19.93 7.49 0.08
C ASN A 403 -19.66 7.18 -1.40
N ASN A 404 -18.93 8.07 -2.08
CA ASN A 404 -18.65 7.98 -3.52
C ASN A 404 -17.58 6.93 -3.87
N ILE A 405 -16.66 6.58 -2.97
CA ILE A 405 -15.81 5.40 -3.18
C ILE A 405 -16.66 4.11 -3.26
N GLY A 406 -17.83 4.09 -2.63
CA GLY A 406 -18.82 3.03 -2.80
C GLY A 406 -19.47 2.97 -4.19
N THR A 407 -19.38 4.01 -5.04
CA THR A 407 -19.87 3.95 -6.44
C THR A 407 -18.89 3.25 -7.36
N LEU A 408 -17.60 3.13 -6.99
CA LEU A 408 -16.64 2.31 -7.73
C LEU A 408 -17.09 0.84 -7.82
N ALA A 409 -17.75 0.32 -6.77
CA ALA A 409 -18.32 -1.02 -6.74
C ALA A 409 -19.60 -1.18 -7.59
N GLN A 410 -20.19 -0.07 -8.08
CA GLN A 410 -21.36 -0.10 -8.97
C GLN A 410 -20.93 -0.26 -10.44
N ILE A 411 -19.80 0.35 -10.79
CA ILE A 411 -19.22 0.31 -12.14
C ILE A 411 -18.27 -0.88 -12.32
N ALA A 412 -17.45 -1.20 -11.31
CA ALA A 412 -16.65 -2.41 -11.24
C ALA A 412 -17.18 -3.33 -10.12
N PRO A 413 -18.19 -4.17 -10.36
CA PRO A 413 -18.79 -5.04 -9.34
C PRO A 413 -17.89 -6.21 -8.91
N THR A 414 -16.87 -6.56 -9.71
CA THR A 414 -15.91 -7.64 -9.41
C THR A 414 -14.46 -7.15 -9.57
N ILE A 415 -13.49 -7.97 -9.14
CA ILE A 415 -12.07 -7.70 -9.37
C ILE A 415 -11.77 -7.76 -10.87
N SER A 416 -12.28 -8.76 -11.60
CA SER A 416 -12.06 -8.83 -13.04
C SER A 416 -12.64 -7.60 -13.75
N ALA A 417 -13.85 -7.15 -13.39
CA ALA A 417 -14.46 -5.95 -13.95
C ALA A 417 -13.59 -4.70 -13.77
N TYR A 418 -13.02 -4.48 -12.56
CA TYR A 418 -12.11 -3.36 -12.28
C TYR A 418 -10.93 -3.27 -13.26
N TYR A 419 -10.42 -4.41 -13.73
CA TYR A 419 -9.29 -4.53 -14.65
C TYR A 419 -9.65 -4.72 -16.13
N THR A 420 -10.90 -5.05 -16.48
CA THR A 420 -11.26 -5.49 -17.84
C THR A 420 -12.49 -4.84 -18.44
N GLU A 421 -13.42 -4.31 -17.64
CA GLU A 421 -14.62 -3.64 -18.13
C GLU A 421 -14.31 -2.16 -18.42
N LYS A 422 -14.36 -1.80 -19.71
CA LYS A 422 -14.08 -0.46 -20.22
C LYS A 422 -15.37 0.36 -20.30
N HIS A 423 -15.53 1.35 -19.43
CA HIS A 423 -16.66 2.29 -19.50
C HIS A 423 -16.39 3.38 -20.54
N SER A 424 -17.43 3.80 -21.26
CA SER A 424 -17.33 4.92 -22.19
C SER A 424 -17.06 6.23 -21.44
N THR A 425 -16.18 7.06 -21.99
CA THR A 425 -15.88 8.41 -21.48
C THR A 425 -16.90 9.45 -21.95
N GLU A 426 -17.78 9.11 -22.91
CA GLU A 426 -18.74 10.03 -23.52
C GLU A 426 -20.19 9.81 -23.04
N HIS A 427 -20.54 8.58 -22.66
CA HIS A 427 -21.91 8.16 -22.32
C HIS A 427 -21.90 7.00 -21.31
N ALA A 428 -23.07 6.61 -20.82
CA ALA A 428 -23.23 5.49 -19.88
C ALA A 428 -22.95 4.13 -20.56
N GLY A 429 -22.51 3.14 -19.79
CA GLY A 429 -22.20 1.79 -20.25
C GLY A 429 -20.81 1.61 -20.87
N LEU A 430 -20.56 0.38 -21.34
CA LEU A 430 -19.25 -0.06 -21.83
C LEU A 430 -18.96 0.38 -23.28
N SER A 431 -17.68 0.51 -23.63
CA SER A 431 -17.18 0.79 -24.99
C SER A 431 -15.78 0.22 -25.22
N ASP A 432 -15.49 -0.28 -26.43
CA ASP A 432 -14.17 -0.82 -26.80
C ASP A 432 -13.06 0.23 -26.71
N ASP A 433 -13.39 1.49 -27.04
CA ASP A 433 -12.50 2.66 -26.91
C ASP A 433 -12.56 3.30 -25.51
N GLY A 434 -13.36 2.74 -24.60
CA GLY A 434 -13.53 3.19 -23.21
C GLY A 434 -12.34 2.87 -22.30
N MET A 435 -12.49 3.21 -21.01
CA MET A 435 -11.46 3.13 -19.97
C MET A 435 -11.89 2.24 -18.81
N THR A 436 -11.00 1.38 -18.34
CA THR A 436 -11.22 0.56 -17.13
C THR A 436 -11.06 1.38 -15.85
N VAL A 437 -11.68 0.90 -14.75
CA VAL A 437 -11.55 1.56 -13.44
C VAL A 437 -10.10 1.49 -12.92
N TYR A 438 -9.32 0.47 -13.31
CA TYR A 438 -7.88 0.39 -13.06
C TYR A 438 -7.08 1.45 -13.83
N GLU A 439 -7.34 1.67 -15.11
CA GLU A 439 -6.67 2.73 -15.90
C GLU A 439 -6.99 4.11 -15.34
N LEU A 440 -8.26 4.36 -14.99
CA LEU A 440 -8.68 5.59 -14.31
C LEU A 440 -7.93 5.79 -12.98
N MET A 441 -7.77 4.74 -12.17
CA MET A 441 -6.98 4.80 -10.93
C MET A 441 -5.47 4.97 -11.19
N CYS A 442 -4.94 4.52 -12.34
CA CYS A 442 -3.58 4.84 -12.75
C CYS A 442 -3.39 6.33 -13.13
N VAL A 443 -4.43 7.01 -13.62
CA VAL A 443 -4.42 8.47 -13.83
C VAL A 443 -4.39 9.21 -12.48
N PHE A 444 -5.08 8.71 -11.47
CA PHE A 444 -4.94 9.26 -10.11
C PHE A 444 -3.58 8.93 -9.47
N ALA A 445 -2.97 7.80 -9.80
CA ALA A 445 -1.63 7.44 -9.35
C ALA A 445 -0.53 8.39 -9.89
N SER A 446 -0.58 8.80 -11.16
CA SER A 446 0.39 9.75 -11.73
C SER A 446 0.28 11.15 -11.12
N MET A 447 -0.95 11.55 -10.75
CA MET A 447 -1.22 12.81 -10.03
C MET A 447 -0.64 12.75 -8.61
N LEU A 448 -0.92 11.68 -7.85
CA LEU A 448 -0.39 11.49 -6.48
C LEU A 448 1.13 11.28 -6.42
N ALA A 449 1.75 10.79 -7.51
CA ALA A 449 3.21 10.70 -7.64
C ALA A 449 3.90 12.05 -7.97
N SER A 450 3.12 13.08 -8.30
CA SER A 450 3.61 14.36 -8.84
C SER A 450 4.53 14.17 -10.06
N ASP A 451 4.23 13.16 -10.89
CA ASP A 451 5.03 12.81 -12.07
C ASP A 451 4.52 13.47 -13.36
N GLY A 452 3.29 14.02 -13.36
CA GLY A 452 2.71 14.75 -14.49
C GLY A 452 2.50 13.91 -15.76
N ALA A 453 2.69 12.59 -15.69
CA ALA A 453 2.83 11.70 -16.85
C ALA A 453 1.50 11.17 -17.42
N SER A 454 0.35 11.52 -16.84
CA SER A 454 -0.97 11.15 -17.37
C SER A 454 -1.34 12.02 -18.58
N THR A 455 -1.48 11.38 -19.73
CA THR A 455 -1.99 12.00 -20.97
C THR A 455 -3.52 12.03 -21.07
N VAL A 456 -4.21 11.53 -20.04
CA VAL A 456 -5.67 11.56 -19.93
C VAL A 456 -6.11 12.89 -19.34
N ASP A 457 -6.91 13.63 -20.10
CA ASP A 457 -7.66 14.77 -19.59
C ASP A 457 -8.92 14.26 -18.87
N LEU A 458 -9.04 14.57 -17.58
CA LEU A 458 -10.20 14.20 -16.78
C LEU A 458 -11.38 15.17 -16.97
N ASP A 459 -11.13 16.41 -17.40
CA ASP A 459 -12.21 17.36 -17.72
C ASP A 459 -12.91 16.98 -19.05
N ALA A 460 -12.33 16.07 -19.85
CA ALA A 460 -12.93 15.51 -21.05
C ALA A 460 -13.91 14.35 -20.79
N ILE A 461 -14.05 13.87 -19.55
CA ILE A 461 -14.99 12.79 -19.21
C ILE A 461 -16.40 13.37 -19.05
N SER A 462 -17.31 12.94 -19.93
CA SER A 462 -18.69 13.44 -20.04
C SER A 462 -19.50 13.25 -18.75
N PRO A 463 -20.38 14.20 -18.37
CA PRO A 463 -21.36 14.04 -17.29
C PRO A 463 -22.26 12.81 -17.42
N ASP A 464 -22.45 12.29 -18.64
CA ASP A 464 -23.26 11.10 -18.91
C ASP A 464 -22.48 9.78 -18.75
N SER A 465 -21.17 9.82 -18.48
CA SER A 465 -20.31 8.65 -18.29
C SER A 465 -20.50 7.97 -16.93
N ASP A 466 -20.46 6.64 -16.90
CA ASP A 466 -20.41 5.83 -15.67
C ASP A 466 -19.23 6.23 -14.75
N LEU A 467 -18.14 6.76 -15.31
CA LEU A 467 -16.94 7.19 -14.58
C LEU A 467 -17.14 8.56 -13.89
N TYR A 468 -18.08 9.37 -14.36
CA TYR A 468 -18.26 10.75 -13.95
C TYR A 468 -18.59 10.96 -12.45
N PRO A 469 -19.37 10.11 -11.76
CA PRO A 469 -19.60 10.24 -10.31
C PRO A 469 -18.32 10.16 -9.47
N PHE A 470 -17.27 9.52 -10.00
CA PHE A 470 -15.93 9.51 -9.39
C PHE A 470 -15.08 10.69 -9.87
N VAL A 471 -15.09 11.02 -11.16
CA VAL A 471 -14.27 12.11 -11.74
C VAL A 471 -14.72 13.50 -11.27
N SER A 472 -16.02 13.77 -11.25
CA SER A 472 -16.59 15.05 -10.79
C SER A 472 -16.25 15.39 -9.33
N LEU A 473 -15.97 14.38 -8.51
CA LEU A 473 -15.53 14.51 -7.11
C LEU A 473 -14.07 14.97 -7.01
N ILE A 474 -13.23 14.63 -7.99
CA ILE A 474 -11.87 15.14 -8.13
C ILE A 474 -11.92 16.60 -8.58
N ASN A 475 -12.71 16.93 -9.60
CA ASN A 475 -12.70 18.28 -10.18
C ASN A 475 -13.48 19.30 -9.31
N GLY A 476 -14.52 18.87 -8.58
CA GLY A 476 -15.42 19.72 -7.79
C GLY A 476 -14.95 20.14 -6.39
N GLN A 477 -13.72 19.80 -5.98
CA GLN A 477 -13.19 20.09 -4.63
C GLN A 477 -12.04 21.12 -4.58
N GLY A 478 -11.51 21.54 -5.74
CA GLY A 478 -10.35 22.42 -5.82
C GLY A 478 -9.02 21.67 -5.93
N SER A 479 -7.95 22.40 -6.27
CA SER A 479 -6.76 21.86 -6.95
C SER A 479 -5.71 21.14 -6.07
N ASP A 480 -6.11 20.42 -5.03
CA ASP A 480 -5.21 19.51 -4.30
C ASP A 480 -5.83 18.12 -4.12
N LEU A 481 -5.55 17.25 -5.09
CA LEU A 481 -5.96 15.85 -5.09
C LEU A 481 -5.31 15.01 -3.99
N THR A 482 -4.15 15.44 -3.50
CA THR A 482 -3.52 14.87 -2.30
C THR A 482 -4.38 15.16 -1.08
N LEU A 483 -4.97 16.36 -0.98
CA LEU A 483 -5.87 16.74 0.12
C LEU A 483 -7.25 16.03 0.04
N ILE A 484 -7.65 15.58 -1.16
CA ILE A 484 -8.88 14.80 -1.37
C ILE A 484 -8.67 13.33 -0.95
N LEU A 485 -7.91 12.54 -1.73
CA LEU A 485 -7.92 11.08 -1.60
C LEU A 485 -6.95 10.53 -0.55
N VAL A 486 -5.92 11.28 -0.18
CA VAL A 486 -5.10 10.97 1.01
C VAL A 486 -5.64 11.80 2.17
N GLY A 487 -5.60 13.12 2.01
CA GLY A 487 -6.23 14.08 2.88
C GLY A 487 -5.66 14.15 4.28
N VAL A 488 -6.15 15.13 5.04
CA VAL A 488 -5.79 15.31 6.46
C VAL A 488 -6.12 14.03 7.25
N GLU A 489 -7.12 13.25 6.84
CA GLU A 489 -7.56 12.05 7.58
C GLU A 489 -6.60 10.85 7.50
N HIS A 490 -5.77 10.74 6.45
CA HIS A 490 -4.76 9.68 6.32
C HIS A 490 -3.39 10.01 6.94
N LEU A 491 -3.07 11.30 7.12
CA LEU A 491 -1.71 11.74 7.47
C LEU A 491 -1.21 11.15 8.81
N PRO A 492 0.09 10.80 8.91
CA PRO A 492 0.74 10.42 10.16
C PRO A 492 0.42 11.32 11.36
N THR A 493 0.42 12.65 11.14
CA THR A 493 0.14 13.66 12.18
C THR A 493 -1.31 13.59 12.68
N ARG A 494 -2.27 13.20 11.84
CA ARG A 494 -3.66 12.96 12.23
C ARG A 494 -3.79 11.70 13.07
N TYR A 495 -3.17 10.59 12.65
CA TYR A 495 -3.13 9.36 13.44
C TYR A 495 -2.48 9.60 14.81
N GLN A 496 -1.34 10.29 14.87
CA GLN A 496 -0.69 10.73 16.12
C GLN A 496 -1.65 11.58 17.00
N SER A 497 -2.43 12.47 16.39
CA SER A 497 -3.39 13.32 17.11
C SER A 497 -4.57 12.52 17.68
N LEU A 498 -5.13 11.57 16.92
CA LEU A 498 -6.21 10.69 17.37
C LEU A 498 -5.73 9.73 18.47
N MET A 499 -4.52 9.16 18.34
CA MET A 499 -3.92 8.23 19.32
C MET A 499 -3.59 8.85 20.69
N LYS A 500 -3.65 10.18 20.83
CA LYS A 500 -3.63 10.86 22.15
C LYS A 500 -4.88 10.57 22.99
N LYS A 501 -5.96 10.08 22.37
CA LYS A 501 -7.23 9.71 23.04
C LYS A 501 -7.31 8.21 23.36
N LEU A 502 -6.39 7.40 22.80
CA LEU A 502 -6.31 5.96 23.07
C LEU A 502 -5.81 5.75 24.51
N LYS A 503 -6.63 5.09 25.32
CA LYS A 503 -6.31 4.73 26.71
C LYS A 503 -5.53 3.42 26.77
#